data_AF-A0A934GN62-F1
#
_entry.id   AF-A0A934GN62-F1
#
_cell.length_a   1.000
_cell.length_b   1.000
_cell.length_c   1.000
_cell.angle_alpha   90.00
_cell.angle_beta   90.00
_cell.angle_gamma   90.00
#
_symmetry.space_group_name_H-M   'P 1'
#
loop_
_entity.id
_entity.type
_entity.pdbx_description
1 polymer ?
#
loop_
_entity_poly.entity_id
_entity_poly.type
_entity_poly.pdbx_seq_one_letter_code
_entity_poly.pdbx_strand_id
1 'polypeptide(L)'
;MQLISPEHIATATSPSPWDFGNAVLYELCDKHPLHREIPVVIAKVWLIGRSYAAAIERRRANPAKNDDFYIETVAPEIIRSEIDAWIGSVSQQELPDGESLGLTVVAHSRVTGLFKKISGLDKRSLASKYLHFHRPSHFYIYDSRAVNAMRDLSPIIGRTRGGGDMGDNEYRKFAQKCVQLQTFVIREFGIALSPRQIDKLLLAIHEIRI
;
A
#
# COMPACT_ATOMS: atom_id res chain seq x y z
N MET A 1 12.65 -26.94 3.77
CA MET A 1 11.64 -26.26 4.62
C MET A 1 10.67 -25.57 3.69
N GLN A 2 9.36 -25.82 3.80
CA GLN A 2 8.37 -25.14 2.97
C GLN A 2 8.31 -23.68 3.45
N LEU A 3 8.68 -22.72 2.59
CA LEU A 3 8.72 -21.29 2.94
C LEU A 3 7.32 -20.70 3.18
N ILE A 4 6.28 -21.38 2.71
CA ILE A 4 4.87 -21.07 2.94
C ILE A 4 4.18 -22.38 3.33
N SER A 5 3.40 -22.37 4.41
CA SER A 5 2.68 -23.55 4.93
C SER A 5 1.17 -23.31 4.90
N PRO A 6 0.33 -24.37 5.03
CA PRO A 6 -1.11 -24.21 5.17
C PRO A 6 -1.52 -23.29 6.33
N GLU A 7 -0.77 -23.28 7.44
CA GLU A 7 -1.01 -22.40 8.58
C GLU A 7 -0.82 -20.91 8.25
N HIS A 8 0.16 -20.59 7.40
CA HIS A 8 0.33 -19.23 6.90
C HIS A 8 -0.87 -18.79 6.05
N ILE A 9 -1.38 -19.69 5.21
CA ILE A 9 -2.57 -19.43 4.39
C ILE A 9 -3.82 -19.27 5.26
N ALA A 10 -3.99 -20.12 6.29
CA ALA A 10 -5.06 -20.01 7.26
C ALA A 10 -4.99 -18.67 8.00
N THR A 11 -3.81 -18.24 8.46
CA THR A 11 -3.61 -16.93 9.11
C THR A 11 -3.96 -15.76 8.17
N ALA A 12 -3.54 -15.84 6.90
CA ALA A 12 -3.81 -14.80 5.92
C ALA A 12 -5.32 -14.63 5.64
N THR A 13 -6.07 -15.72 5.66
CA THR A 13 -7.50 -15.76 5.32
C THR A 13 -8.46 -15.61 6.51
N SER A 14 -8.00 -15.94 7.73
CA SER A 14 -8.82 -15.87 8.95
C SER A 14 -9.05 -14.43 9.43
N PRO A 15 -10.18 -14.11 10.08
CA PRO A 15 -10.40 -12.79 10.69
C PRO A 15 -9.27 -12.39 11.65
N SER A 16 -8.97 -11.10 11.69
CA SER A 16 -7.96 -10.50 12.57
C SER A 16 -8.61 -9.49 13.52
N PRO A 17 -8.12 -9.34 14.77
CA PRO A 17 -8.56 -8.26 15.67
C PRO A 17 -8.44 -6.86 15.07
N TRP A 18 -7.54 -6.69 14.08
CA TRP A 18 -7.32 -5.42 13.38
C TRP A 18 -8.34 -5.13 12.27
N ASP A 19 -9.20 -6.08 11.91
CA ASP A 19 -10.09 -5.95 10.76
C ASP A 19 -11.16 -4.87 10.95
N PHE A 20 -11.65 -4.67 12.17
CA PHE A 20 -12.59 -3.59 12.46
C PHE A 20 -11.97 -2.20 12.21
N GLY A 21 -10.74 -1.98 12.71
CA GLY A 21 -10.02 -0.72 12.46
C GLY A 21 -9.76 -0.48 10.98
N ASN A 22 -9.46 -1.54 10.22
CA ASN A 22 -9.30 -1.45 8.77
C ASN A 22 -10.61 -1.13 8.07
N ALA A 23 -11.73 -1.74 8.50
CA ALA A 23 -13.06 -1.46 7.96
C ALA A 23 -13.43 0.01 8.09
N VAL A 24 -13.15 0.64 9.24
CA VAL A 24 -13.35 2.09 9.45
C VAL A 24 -12.54 2.92 8.44
N LEU A 25 -11.28 2.54 8.15
CA LEU A 25 -10.44 3.26 7.19
C LEU A 25 -10.89 3.05 5.73
N TYR A 26 -11.35 1.85 5.38
CA TYR A 26 -11.96 1.58 4.08
C TYR A 26 -13.25 2.38 3.91
N GLU A 27 -14.14 2.36 4.92
CA GLU A 27 -15.40 3.10 4.91
C GLU A 27 -15.16 4.61 4.76
N LEU A 28 -14.13 5.16 5.42
CA LEU A 28 -13.74 6.56 5.26
C LEU A 28 -13.38 6.90 3.80
N CYS A 29 -12.60 6.03 3.13
CA CYS A 29 -12.20 6.27 1.74
C CYS A 29 -13.32 5.98 0.75
N ASP A 30 -14.19 5.02 1.05
CA ASP A 30 -15.34 4.67 0.22
C ASP A 30 -16.44 5.73 0.26
N LYS A 31 -16.80 6.22 1.46
CA LYS A 31 -17.79 7.30 1.63
C LYS A 31 -17.28 8.65 1.13
N HIS A 32 -15.97 8.86 1.16
CA HIS A 32 -15.34 10.09 0.69
C HIS A 32 -14.24 9.75 -0.33
N PRO A 33 -14.56 9.38 -1.57
CA PRO A 33 -13.54 8.95 -2.54
C PRO A 33 -12.65 10.11 -3.01
N LEU A 34 -13.18 11.33 -3.05
CA LEU A 34 -12.50 12.51 -3.57
C LEU A 34 -11.79 13.34 -2.49
N HIS A 35 -10.88 14.23 -2.90
CA HIS A 35 -10.06 15.07 -2.02
C HIS A 35 -10.46 16.55 -2.15
N ARG A 36 -11.68 16.89 -1.74
CA ARG A 36 -12.23 18.26 -1.89
C ARG A 36 -12.34 19.05 -0.59
N GLU A 37 -12.47 18.36 0.54
CA GLU A 37 -12.73 18.98 1.84
C GLU A 37 -11.53 18.82 2.76
N ILE A 38 -11.03 19.93 3.32
CA ILE A 38 -9.86 19.93 4.22
C ILE A 38 -10.01 18.91 5.37
N PRO A 39 -11.12 18.89 6.14
CA PRO A 39 -11.25 17.94 7.26
C PRO A 39 -11.18 16.48 6.82
N VAL A 40 -11.77 16.14 5.67
CA VAL A 40 -11.78 14.79 5.11
C VAL A 40 -10.37 14.38 4.67
N VAL A 41 -9.64 15.27 3.99
CA VAL A 41 -8.26 15.00 3.55
C VAL A 41 -7.34 14.81 4.75
N ILE A 42 -7.45 15.66 5.76
CA ILE A 42 -6.69 15.51 7.01
C ILE A 42 -7.01 14.16 7.65
N ALA A 43 -8.29 13.81 7.80
CA ALA A 43 -8.70 12.55 8.42
C ALA A 43 -8.10 11.33 7.71
N LYS A 44 -8.16 11.27 6.37
CA LYS A 44 -7.56 10.17 5.59
C LYS A 44 -6.06 10.04 5.85
N VAL A 45 -5.30 11.12 5.70
CA VAL A 45 -3.84 11.08 5.83
C VAL A 45 -3.43 10.79 7.27
N TRP A 46 -4.08 11.42 8.23
CA TRP A 46 -3.79 11.28 9.65
C TRP A 46 -4.09 9.88 10.16
N LEU A 47 -5.32 9.38 9.95
CA LEU A 47 -5.76 8.09 10.47
C LEU A 47 -5.00 6.94 9.81
N ILE A 48 -4.86 6.93 8.48
CA ILE A 48 -4.07 5.90 7.78
C ILE A 48 -2.60 5.96 8.21
N GLY A 49 -2.03 7.17 8.25
CA GLY A 49 -0.63 7.37 8.63
C GLY A 49 -0.32 6.91 10.05
N ARG A 50 -1.19 7.22 11.02
CA ARG A 50 -0.99 6.86 12.43
C ARG A 50 -1.26 5.39 12.70
N SER A 51 -2.35 4.83 12.18
CA SER A 51 -2.70 3.41 12.36
C SER A 51 -1.65 2.45 11.79
N TYR A 52 -0.91 2.86 10.75
CA TYR A 52 0.12 2.04 10.11
C TYR A 52 1.56 2.53 10.31
N ALA A 53 1.80 3.35 11.35
CA ALA A 53 3.12 3.88 11.72
C ALA A 53 3.88 4.58 10.57
N ALA A 54 3.14 5.14 9.61
CA ALA A 54 3.62 5.75 8.38
C ALA A 54 3.32 7.25 8.28
N ALA A 55 3.08 7.92 9.42
CA ALA A 55 2.64 9.32 9.49
C ALA A 55 3.48 10.28 8.61
N ILE A 56 2.81 11.20 7.92
CA ILE A 56 3.40 12.08 6.90
C ILE A 56 4.41 13.06 7.51
N GLU A 57 4.17 13.50 8.73
CA GLU A 57 4.99 14.37 9.56
C GLU A 57 6.21 13.68 10.18
N ARG A 58 6.21 12.34 10.26
CA ARG A 58 7.29 11.57 10.91
C ARG A 58 8.64 11.83 10.24
N ARG A 59 9.68 12.14 11.05
CA ARG A 59 11.07 12.42 10.64
C ARG A 59 11.27 13.72 9.81
N ARG A 60 10.28 14.63 9.77
CA ARG A 60 10.47 15.96 9.17
C ARG A 60 11.52 16.76 9.96
N ALA A 61 12.26 17.61 9.25
CA ALA A 61 13.31 18.45 9.83
C ALA A 61 12.74 19.48 10.84
N ASN A 62 11.54 20.03 10.58
CA ASN A 62 10.89 21.02 11.45
C ASN A 62 9.57 20.47 12.03
N PRO A 63 9.61 19.81 13.21
CA PRO A 63 8.45 19.14 13.81
C PRO A 63 7.59 20.04 14.72
N ALA A 64 7.96 21.31 14.95
CA ALA A 64 7.43 22.13 16.04
C ALA A 64 5.92 22.46 15.95
N LYS A 65 5.26 22.20 14.82
CA LYS A 65 3.83 22.50 14.59
C LYS A 65 3.16 21.47 13.68
N ASN A 66 2.85 20.29 14.21
CA ASN A 66 2.27 19.22 13.42
C ASN A 66 0.81 19.49 13.00
N ASP A 67 0.00 20.11 13.85
CA ASP A 67 -1.42 20.37 13.53
C ASP A 67 -1.56 21.45 12.45
N ASP A 68 -0.84 22.57 12.61
CA ASP A 68 -0.73 23.62 11.57
C ASP A 68 -0.24 23.01 10.25
N PHE A 69 0.71 22.06 10.28
CA PHE A 69 1.18 21.39 9.07
C PHE A 69 0.08 20.64 8.31
N TYR A 70 -0.85 19.99 9.01
CA TYR A 70 -1.97 19.31 8.35
C TYR A 70 -2.93 20.30 7.67
N ILE A 71 -3.22 21.40 8.36
CA ILE A 71 -4.19 22.41 7.92
C ILE A 71 -3.60 23.30 6.81
N GLU A 72 -2.36 23.76 6.98
CA GLU A 72 -1.74 24.77 6.11
C GLU A 72 -0.98 24.15 4.92
N THR A 73 -0.51 22.90 5.05
CA THR A 73 0.31 22.27 4.01
C THR A 73 -0.30 20.99 3.46
N VAL A 74 -0.55 19.97 4.29
CA VAL A 74 -0.94 18.63 3.82
C VAL A 74 -2.24 18.69 3.02
N ALA A 75 -3.32 19.19 3.62
CA ALA A 75 -4.61 19.21 2.96
C ALA A 75 -4.64 20.13 1.73
N PRO A 76 -4.13 21.39 1.79
CA PRO A 76 -4.12 22.26 0.61
C PRO A 76 -3.28 21.73 -0.56
N GLU A 77 -2.15 21.06 -0.30
CA GLU A 77 -1.33 20.46 -1.37
C GLU A 77 -2.01 19.24 -2.00
N ILE A 78 -2.67 18.39 -1.20
CA ILE A 78 -3.43 17.24 -1.73
C ILE A 78 -4.63 17.70 -2.54
N ILE A 79 -5.41 18.67 -2.06
CA ILE A 79 -6.58 19.20 -2.77
C ILE A 79 -6.19 19.83 -4.12
N ARG A 80 -5.05 20.53 -4.19
CA ARG A 80 -4.55 21.13 -5.43
C ARG A 80 -3.87 20.14 -6.38
N SER A 81 -3.65 18.90 -5.94
CA SER A 81 -3.00 17.88 -6.74
C SER A 81 -3.99 17.13 -7.64
N GLU A 82 -3.46 16.34 -8.57
CA GLU A 82 -4.24 15.45 -9.42
C GLU A 82 -4.46 14.06 -8.78
N ILE A 83 -4.37 13.93 -7.46
CA ILE A 83 -4.46 12.63 -6.76
C ILE A 83 -5.73 11.84 -7.11
N ASP A 84 -6.86 12.52 -7.26
CA ASP A 84 -8.13 11.89 -7.65
C ASP A 84 -8.04 11.29 -9.06
N ALA A 85 -7.37 11.96 -9.99
CA ALA A 85 -7.16 11.44 -11.34
C ALA A 85 -6.19 10.24 -11.34
N TRP A 86 -5.15 10.27 -10.51
CA TRP A 86 -4.19 9.16 -10.39
C TRP A 86 -4.80 7.92 -9.74
N ILE A 87 -5.67 8.09 -8.73
CA ILE A 87 -6.44 6.99 -8.13
C ILE A 87 -7.52 6.51 -9.11
N GLY A 88 -8.15 7.44 -9.83
CA GLY A 88 -9.17 7.16 -10.83
C GLY A 88 -8.65 6.38 -12.04
N SER A 89 -7.40 6.60 -12.46
CA SER A 89 -6.82 5.92 -13.62
C SER A 89 -6.60 4.42 -13.43
N VAL A 90 -6.68 3.91 -12.20
CA VAL A 90 -6.57 2.48 -11.87
C VAL A 90 -7.96 1.80 -11.93
N SER A 91 -8.88 2.27 -12.78
CA SER A 91 -10.31 1.94 -12.74
C SER A 91 -10.66 0.46 -12.97
N GLN A 92 -11.83 0.06 -12.46
CA GLN A 92 -12.44 -1.28 -12.33
C GLN A 92 -12.28 -2.24 -13.52
N GLN A 93 -11.10 -2.87 -13.65
CA GLN A 93 -10.90 -4.10 -14.42
C GLN A 93 -10.46 -5.23 -13.48
N GLU A 94 -10.79 -6.47 -13.86
CA GLU A 94 -10.56 -7.67 -13.08
C GLU A 94 -9.07 -7.93 -12.83
N LEU A 95 -8.66 -7.80 -11.55
CA LEU A 95 -7.36 -8.19 -11.01
C LEU A 95 -6.14 -7.47 -11.66
N PRO A 96 -4.97 -7.48 -11.00
CA PRO A 96 -3.75 -6.93 -11.60
C PRO A 96 -3.26 -7.86 -12.71
N ASP A 97 -3.70 -7.63 -13.94
CA ASP A 97 -2.97 -8.10 -15.12
C ASP A 97 -1.72 -7.24 -15.38
N GLY A 98 -0.96 -7.55 -16.43
CA GLY A 98 0.29 -6.86 -16.73
C GLY A 98 0.14 -5.35 -16.98
N GLU A 99 -1.03 -4.90 -17.46
CA GLU A 99 -1.32 -3.50 -17.79
C GLU A 99 -1.83 -2.74 -16.55
N SER A 100 -2.73 -3.35 -15.78
CA SER A 100 -3.23 -2.85 -14.49
C SER A 100 -2.10 -2.62 -13.48
N LEU A 101 -1.08 -3.49 -13.48
CA LEU A 101 0.09 -3.30 -12.63
C LEU A 101 0.91 -2.06 -13.00
N GLY A 102 0.98 -1.70 -14.28
CA GLY A 102 1.70 -0.52 -14.73
C GLY A 102 1.05 0.78 -14.23
N LEU A 103 -0.27 0.88 -14.37
CA LEU A 103 -1.06 2.01 -13.86
C LEU A 103 -0.94 2.13 -12.33
N THR A 104 -0.98 0.99 -11.63
CA THR A 104 -0.77 0.92 -10.17
C THR A 104 0.58 1.51 -9.77
N VAL A 105 1.66 1.13 -10.46
CA VAL A 105 3.02 1.63 -10.17
C VAL A 105 3.16 3.11 -10.48
N VAL A 106 2.57 3.60 -11.58
CA VAL A 106 2.57 5.02 -11.93
C VAL A 106 1.82 5.85 -10.89
N ALA A 107 0.62 5.42 -10.48
CA ALA A 107 -0.17 6.08 -9.45
C ALA A 107 0.59 6.12 -8.11
N HIS A 108 1.20 5.01 -7.71
CA HIS A 108 2.04 4.94 -6.50
C HIS A 108 3.22 5.91 -6.56
N SER A 109 3.91 5.99 -7.69
CA SER A 109 5.03 6.90 -7.91
C SER A 109 4.59 8.37 -7.77
N ARG A 110 3.47 8.75 -8.38
CA ARG A 110 2.93 10.12 -8.32
C ARG A 110 2.51 10.51 -6.90
N VAL A 111 1.81 9.63 -6.18
CA VAL A 111 1.44 9.89 -4.77
C VAL A 111 2.68 9.95 -3.87
N THR A 112 3.68 9.10 -4.11
CA THR A 112 4.97 9.18 -3.39
C THR A 112 5.65 10.52 -3.65
N GLY A 113 5.66 11.00 -4.89
CA GLY A 113 6.18 12.32 -5.28
C GLY A 113 5.43 13.47 -4.60
N LEU A 114 4.10 13.40 -4.54
CA LEU A 114 3.27 14.37 -3.81
C LEU A 114 3.61 14.39 -2.31
N PHE A 115 3.69 13.22 -1.67
CA PHE A 115 4.05 13.16 -0.25
C PHE A 115 5.48 13.60 0.01
N LYS A 116 6.41 13.38 -0.93
CA LYS A 116 7.76 13.94 -0.87
C LYS A 116 7.75 15.46 -0.96
N LYS A 117 6.97 16.05 -1.86
CA LYS A 117 6.79 17.50 -1.95
C LYS A 117 6.28 18.08 -0.63
N ILE A 118 5.30 17.42 -0.01
CA ILE A 118 4.67 17.85 1.24
C ILE A 118 5.62 17.69 2.45
N SER A 119 6.29 16.55 2.58
CA SER A 119 7.05 16.21 3.79
C SER A 119 8.56 16.35 3.67
N GLY A 120 9.09 16.55 2.47
CA GLY A 120 10.53 16.52 2.16
C GLY A 120 11.17 15.12 2.19
N LEU A 121 10.38 14.03 2.23
CA LEU A 121 10.89 12.66 2.41
C LEU A 121 10.19 11.68 1.46
N ASP A 122 10.88 10.63 1.02
CA ASP A 122 10.28 9.56 0.21
C ASP A 122 9.32 8.70 1.05
N LYS A 123 8.05 9.08 1.12
CA LYS A 123 7.00 8.41 1.92
C LYS A 123 6.37 7.21 1.20
N ARG A 124 7.19 6.33 0.60
CA ARG A 124 6.72 5.15 -0.18
C ARG A 124 5.72 4.28 0.58
N SER A 125 6.01 4.01 1.86
CA SER A 125 5.14 3.18 2.69
C SER A 125 3.78 3.84 2.91
N LEU A 126 3.76 5.13 3.26
CA LEU A 126 2.51 5.89 3.40
C LEU A 126 1.73 5.91 2.09
N ALA A 127 2.37 6.17 0.95
CA ALA A 127 1.73 6.18 -0.36
C ALA A 127 1.05 4.83 -0.66
N SER A 128 1.74 3.71 -0.43
CA SER A 128 1.17 2.37 -0.66
C SER A 128 -0.06 2.09 0.22
N LYS A 129 0.00 2.48 1.51
CA LYS A 129 -1.09 2.27 2.48
C LYS A 129 -2.28 3.16 2.16
N TYR A 130 -2.01 4.43 1.86
CA TYR A 130 -3.02 5.38 1.43
C TYR A 130 -3.78 4.85 0.22
N LEU A 131 -3.06 4.47 -0.84
CA LEU A 131 -3.64 3.93 -2.06
C LEU A 131 -4.37 2.60 -1.84
N HIS A 132 -3.87 1.74 -0.95
CA HIS A 132 -4.55 0.50 -0.56
C HIS A 132 -5.93 0.75 0.05
N PHE A 133 -6.09 1.77 0.90
CA PHE A 133 -7.41 2.09 1.47
C PHE A 133 -8.37 2.71 0.44
N HIS A 134 -7.86 3.39 -0.58
CA HIS A 134 -8.67 3.91 -1.69
C HIS A 134 -9.05 2.84 -2.73
N ARG A 135 -8.15 1.89 -3.00
CA ARG A 135 -8.28 0.85 -4.03
C ARG A 135 -7.68 -0.49 -3.55
N PRO A 136 -8.35 -1.20 -2.63
CA PRO A 136 -7.79 -2.37 -1.92
C PRO A 136 -7.48 -3.57 -2.82
N SER A 137 -8.12 -3.66 -4.00
CA SER A 137 -7.89 -4.74 -4.97
C SER A 137 -6.66 -4.55 -5.86
N HIS A 138 -6.04 -3.37 -5.86
CA HIS A 138 -4.97 -3.03 -6.81
C HIS A 138 -3.63 -2.75 -6.13
N PHE A 139 -3.64 -2.08 -4.97
CA PHE A 139 -2.40 -1.70 -4.30
C PHE A 139 -2.01 -2.67 -3.20
N TYR A 140 -0.77 -3.14 -3.25
CA TYR A 140 -0.16 -3.88 -2.15
C TYR A 140 0.39 -2.91 -1.11
N ILE A 141 0.24 -3.26 0.17
CA ILE A 141 0.87 -2.54 1.27
C ILE A 141 2.37 -2.78 1.23
N TYR A 142 3.14 -1.71 1.24
CA TYR A 142 4.59 -1.72 1.22
C TYR A 142 5.13 -1.14 2.54
N ASP A 143 5.90 -1.93 3.27
CA ASP A 143 6.77 -1.46 4.34
C ASP A 143 7.92 -2.45 4.60
N SER A 144 8.77 -2.14 5.58
CA SER A 144 9.94 -2.95 5.89
C SER A 144 9.59 -4.39 6.28
N ARG A 145 8.45 -4.63 6.94
CA ARG A 145 8.04 -5.99 7.34
C ARG A 145 7.69 -6.80 6.10
N ALA A 146 6.84 -6.23 5.24
CA ALA A 146 6.44 -6.87 3.98
C ALA A 146 7.63 -7.10 3.03
N VAL A 147 8.53 -6.13 2.89
CA VAL A 147 9.74 -6.25 2.06
C VAL A 147 10.69 -7.32 2.60
N ASN A 148 10.87 -7.41 3.91
CA ASN A 148 11.73 -8.42 4.53
C ASN A 148 11.18 -9.82 4.31
N ALA A 149 9.88 -10.05 4.53
CA ALA A 149 9.24 -11.34 4.22
C ALA A 149 9.35 -11.69 2.74
N MET A 150 9.10 -10.72 1.85
CA MET A 150 9.20 -10.92 0.40
C MET A 150 10.62 -11.29 -0.06
N ARG A 151 11.65 -10.78 0.62
CA ARG A 151 13.05 -11.19 0.38
C ARG A 151 13.24 -12.66 0.70
N ASP A 152 12.70 -13.13 1.82
CA ASP A 152 12.83 -14.52 2.26
C ASP A 152 12.07 -15.48 1.31
N LEU A 153 11.00 -15.00 0.66
CA LEU A 153 10.26 -15.73 -0.38
C LEU A 153 10.86 -15.63 -1.80
N SER A 154 11.89 -14.80 -2.00
CA SER A 154 12.45 -14.60 -3.34
C SER A 154 12.97 -15.88 -4.03
N PRO A 155 13.48 -16.92 -3.33
CA PRO A 155 13.85 -18.19 -3.95
C PRO A 155 12.70 -18.95 -4.61
N ILE A 156 11.45 -18.76 -4.16
CA ILE A 156 10.28 -19.49 -4.68
C ILE A 156 9.46 -18.68 -5.69
N ILE A 157 9.45 -17.36 -5.56
CA ILE A 157 8.65 -16.45 -6.42
C ILE A 157 9.39 -16.14 -7.74
N GLY A 158 10.72 -16.26 -7.76
CA GLY A 158 11.55 -16.00 -8.94
C GLY A 158 11.91 -14.53 -9.12
N ARG A 159 12.43 -14.19 -10.30
CA ARG A 159 12.90 -12.84 -10.62
C ARG A 159 11.77 -11.97 -11.19
N THR A 160 11.81 -10.69 -10.85
CA THR A 160 10.97 -9.66 -11.45
C THR A 160 11.40 -9.38 -12.88
N ARG A 161 10.45 -9.11 -13.78
CA ARG A 161 10.77 -8.65 -15.14
C ARG A 161 11.27 -7.20 -15.11
N GLY A 162 12.11 -6.84 -16.08
CA GLY A 162 12.44 -5.44 -16.34
C GLY A 162 11.16 -4.65 -16.64
N GLY A 163 11.05 -3.43 -16.13
CA GLY A 163 9.85 -2.60 -16.25
C GLY A 163 10.06 -1.27 -16.96
N GLY A 164 11.21 -1.06 -17.61
CA GLY A 164 11.60 0.25 -18.12
C GLY A 164 11.62 1.32 -17.03
N ASP A 165 11.40 2.58 -17.42
CA ASP A 165 11.34 3.75 -16.53
C ASP A 165 9.93 3.96 -15.92
N MET A 166 9.24 2.85 -15.65
CA MET A 166 7.86 2.85 -15.15
C MET A 166 7.84 3.14 -13.65
N GLY A 167 7.88 4.43 -13.29
CA GLY A 167 7.62 4.92 -11.93
C GLY A 167 8.62 4.48 -10.85
N ASP A 168 8.12 4.20 -9.64
CA ASP A 168 8.97 3.81 -8.51
C ASP A 168 9.46 2.37 -8.67
N ASN A 169 10.74 2.21 -8.99
CA ASN A 169 11.36 0.91 -9.26
C ASN A 169 11.30 -0.06 -8.07
N GLU A 170 11.37 0.44 -6.83
CA GLU A 170 11.35 -0.40 -5.63
C GLU A 170 9.94 -0.92 -5.36
N TYR A 171 8.93 -0.04 -5.44
CA TYR A 171 7.54 -0.47 -5.34
C TYR A 171 7.13 -1.38 -6.50
N ARG A 172 7.57 -1.08 -7.74
CA ARG A 172 7.32 -1.91 -8.93
C ARG A 172 7.79 -3.34 -8.74
N LYS A 173 9.05 -3.54 -8.32
CA LYS A 173 9.59 -4.87 -8.06
C LYS A 173 8.79 -5.59 -6.98
N PHE A 174 8.43 -4.89 -5.91
CA PHE A 174 7.63 -5.45 -4.84
C PHE A 174 6.24 -5.89 -5.32
N ALA A 175 5.51 -5.01 -6.02
CA ALA A 175 4.17 -5.32 -6.54
C ALA A 175 4.20 -6.47 -7.57
N GLN A 176 5.21 -6.53 -8.43
CA GLN A 176 5.42 -7.67 -9.33
C GLN A 176 5.62 -8.99 -8.57
N LYS A 177 6.41 -8.98 -7.49
CA LYS A 177 6.58 -10.17 -6.64
C LYS A 177 5.29 -10.54 -5.91
N CYS A 178 4.46 -9.58 -5.51
CA CYS A 178 3.16 -9.87 -4.92
C CYS A 178 2.22 -10.56 -5.92
N VAL A 179 2.18 -10.13 -7.18
CA VAL A 179 1.41 -10.82 -8.24
C VAL A 179 1.94 -12.25 -8.45
N GLN A 180 3.26 -12.42 -8.54
CA GLN A 180 3.87 -13.74 -8.65
C GLN A 180 3.57 -14.62 -7.42
N LEU A 181 3.53 -14.04 -6.22
CA LEU A 181 3.14 -14.73 -5.00
C LEU A 181 1.67 -15.16 -5.03
N GLN A 182 0.75 -14.33 -5.52
CA GLN A 182 -0.64 -14.73 -5.72
C GLN A 182 -0.73 -15.93 -6.68
N THR A 183 -0.04 -15.89 -7.82
CA THR A 183 0.00 -17.01 -8.77
C THR A 183 0.55 -18.28 -8.12
N PHE A 184 1.61 -18.16 -7.33
CA PHE A 184 2.17 -19.27 -6.57
C PHE A 184 1.15 -19.86 -5.59
N VAL A 185 0.49 -19.02 -4.79
CA VAL A 185 -0.49 -19.49 -3.79
C VAL A 185 -1.69 -20.16 -4.46
N ILE A 186 -2.17 -19.62 -5.58
CA ILE A 186 -3.24 -20.24 -6.37
C ILE A 186 -2.80 -21.64 -6.85
N ARG A 187 -1.59 -21.77 -7.39
CA ARG A 187 -1.10 -23.04 -7.93
C ARG A 187 -0.89 -24.09 -6.84
N GLU A 188 -0.30 -23.72 -5.71
CA GLU A 188 0.08 -24.67 -4.66
C GLU A 188 -1.07 -24.97 -3.67
N PHE A 189 -1.96 -24.02 -3.43
CA PHE A 189 -3.01 -24.12 -2.40
C PHE A 189 -4.44 -23.97 -2.96
N GLY A 190 -4.62 -23.65 -4.24
CA GLY A 190 -5.94 -23.47 -4.86
C GLY A 190 -6.69 -22.23 -4.39
N ILE A 191 -6.01 -21.28 -3.74
CA ILE A 191 -6.65 -20.10 -3.11
C ILE A 191 -6.16 -18.81 -3.76
N ALA A 192 -7.10 -17.97 -4.21
CA ALA A 192 -6.80 -16.63 -4.69
C ALA A 192 -6.82 -15.63 -3.52
N LEU A 193 -5.66 -15.10 -3.14
CA LEU A 193 -5.53 -14.12 -2.07
C LEU A 193 -5.70 -12.69 -2.61
N SER A 194 -6.46 -11.86 -1.90
CA SER A 194 -6.52 -10.40 -2.15
C SER A 194 -5.22 -9.70 -1.76
N PRO A 195 -4.95 -8.46 -2.20
CA PRO A 195 -3.77 -7.70 -1.76
C PRO A 195 -3.69 -7.54 -0.23
N ARG A 196 -4.84 -7.43 0.45
CA ARG A 196 -4.88 -7.39 1.92
C ARG A 196 -4.50 -8.74 2.55
N GLN A 197 -4.92 -9.84 1.95
CA GLN A 197 -4.52 -11.18 2.42
C GLN A 197 -3.04 -11.47 2.11
N ILE A 198 -2.50 -10.95 1.01
CA ILE A 198 -1.06 -10.99 0.72
C ILE A 198 -0.26 -10.22 1.78
N ASP A 199 -0.72 -9.04 2.20
CA ASP A 199 -0.12 -8.31 3.33
C ASP A 199 -0.11 -9.18 4.59
N LYS A 200 -1.24 -9.76 4.98
CA LYS A 200 -1.32 -10.66 6.15
C LYS A 200 -0.41 -11.88 6.05
N LEU A 201 -0.31 -12.49 4.86
CA LEU A 201 0.61 -13.59 4.60
C LEU A 201 2.07 -13.17 4.85
N LEU A 202 2.48 -12.02 4.30
CA LEU A 202 3.83 -11.50 4.49
C LEU A 202 4.12 -11.15 5.96
N LEU A 203 3.14 -10.63 6.69
CA LEU A 203 3.27 -10.35 8.13
C LEU A 203 3.43 -11.64 8.94
N ALA A 204 2.63 -12.68 8.66
CA ALA A 204 2.74 -13.96 9.34
C ALA A 204 4.11 -14.61 9.13
N ILE A 205 4.64 -14.55 7.90
CA ILE A 205 5.99 -15.04 7.57
C ILE A 205 7.07 -14.23 8.30
N HIS A 206 6.87 -12.91 8.44
CA HIS A 206 7.81 -12.05 9.14
C HIS A 206 7.85 -12.30 10.66
N GLU A 207 6.71 -12.60 11.28
CA GLU A 207 6.59 -12.77 12.74
C GLU A 207 7.29 -14.03 13.26
N ILE A 208 7.39 -15.10 12.46
CA ILE A 208 8.12 -16.34 12.83
C ILE A 208 9.64 -16.10 12.95
N ARG A 209 10.15 -14.95 12.50
CA ARG A 209 11.58 -14.61 12.49
C ARG A 209 12.08 -13.98 13.80
N ILE A 210 11.17 -13.60 14.71
CA ILE A 210 11.48 -12.98 16.01
C ILE A 210 11.38 -14.05 17.09
#